data_AF-L8GGF7-F1
#
_entry.id   AF-L8GGF7-F1
#
_cell.length_a   1.000
_cell.length_b   1.000
_cell.length_c   1.000
_cell.angle_alpha   90.00
_cell.angle_beta   90.00
_cell.angle_gamma   90.00
#
_symmetry.space_group_name_H-M   'P 1'
#
loop_
_entity.id
_entity.type
_entity.pdbx_description
1 polymer ?
#
loop_
_entity_poly.entity_id
_entity_poly.type
_entity_poly.pdbx_seq_one_letter_code
_entity_poly.pdbx_strand_id
1 'polypeptide(L)'
;MCSLYQPFSRYGPQLLEGLSKVGLGRPSDAVMRATFFRHFCAGETLAGVGDVVGQYERSGVRCIFDYSVEDALSLEEWNSNTEGLIKKMRDYSATFGDRVRFVPLKVTGLCAPTLLERMSGVIYDQAAVDNAWMEGYRYQPCLGFPTKKDAVVPPLSQGERRELSEANERLSAICAEASKANLSLLFDAEQTPRQPAINWFTRKLSRQFNRERAVVFNTFQMYLQGNLDNLESELAHARDGGYILGAKVVRGAYIHTETQHARQHGLPLPIVDSKESTDVQYDVAIALLLRNIGSAALVVATHNSASVEKAMSEMQRLAIDKSSTRVNFAQLMGMCEDLTLSLGQLGYNAHKLLPYGPLENVMPYLIRRVQENSSVLGGTARERQLIWRELKRRALGSGSAAAAHA
;
A
#
# COMPACT_ATOMS: atom_id res chain seq x y z
N MET A 1 -0.53 -8.15 28.36
CA MET A 1 -0.36 -8.78 27.02
C MET A 1 0.62 -8.04 26.10
N CYS A 2 1.04 -6.79 26.39
CA CYS A 2 1.83 -5.96 25.48
C CYS A 2 3.32 -6.36 25.31
N SER A 3 3.95 -7.02 26.28
CA SER A 3 5.40 -7.31 26.21
C SER A 3 5.79 -8.54 25.37
N LEU A 4 4.81 -9.38 24.98
CA LEU A 4 5.07 -10.66 24.31
C LEU A 4 5.02 -10.59 22.77
N TYR A 5 4.42 -9.52 22.21
CA TYR A 5 4.30 -9.32 20.74
C TYR A 5 5.51 -8.63 20.11
N GLN A 6 6.30 -7.92 20.92
CA GLN A 6 7.45 -7.11 20.50
C GLN A 6 8.51 -7.88 19.70
N PRO A 7 8.97 -9.09 20.11
CA PRO A 7 9.98 -9.81 19.33
C PRO A 7 9.41 -10.32 18.00
N PHE A 8 8.20 -10.87 18.00
CA PHE A 8 7.61 -11.46 16.80
C PHE A 8 7.24 -10.40 15.76
N SER A 9 6.77 -9.24 16.21
CA SER A 9 6.47 -8.11 15.33
C SER A 9 7.72 -7.48 14.71
N ARG A 10 8.82 -7.44 15.48
CA ARG A 10 10.11 -6.93 15.02
C ARG A 10 10.86 -7.89 14.09
N TYR A 11 10.65 -9.20 14.25
CA TYR A 11 11.46 -10.24 13.59
C TYR A 11 10.67 -11.23 12.72
N GLY A 12 9.35 -11.10 12.61
CA GLY A 12 8.54 -11.99 11.77
C GLY A 12 9.05 -12.16 10.34
N PRO A 13 9.70 -11.16 9.71
CA PRO A 13 10.37 -11.35 8.43
C PRO A 13 11.46 -12.44 8.40
N GLN A 14 12.34 -12.50 9.42
CA GLN A 14 13.36 -13.56 9.56
C GLN A 14 12.72 -14.94 9.69
N LEU A 15 11.54 -14.98 10.29
CA LEU A 15 10.82 -16.21 10.50
C LEU A 15 10.31 -16.82 9.19
N LEU A 16 9.72 -16.00 8.32
CA LEU A 16 9.20 -16.50 7.05
C LEU A 16 10.32 -16.95 6.12
N GLU A 17 11.49 -16.27 6.13
CA GLU A 17 12.64 -16.70 5.33
C GLU A 17 13.16 -18.07 5.78
N GLY A 18 13.14 -18.33 7.09
CA GLY A 18 13.45 -19.65 7.65
C GLY A 18 12.42 -20.71 7.27
N LEU A 19 11.14 -20.35 7.29
CA LEU A 19 10.03 -21.26 6.98
C LEU A 19 9.90 -21.52 5.47
N SER A 20 10.20 -20.56 4.60
CA SER A 20 10.17 -20.74 3.14
C SER A 20 11.29 -21.65 2.64
N LYS A 21 12.37 -21.83 3.41
CA LYS A 21 13.46 -22.78 3.11
C LYS A 21 13.13 -24.22 3.51
N VAL A 22 12.11 -24.42 4.34
CA VAL A 22 11.62 -25.74 4.76
C VAL A 22 10.38 -26.03 3.93
N GLY A 23 10.49 -26.84 2.87
CA GLY A 23 9.40 -27.08 1.91
C GLY A 23 8.05 -27.39 2.57
N LEU A 24 6.97 -26.88 1.96
CA LEU A 24 5.58 -26.95 2.44
C LEU A 24 5.03 -28.38 2.34
N GLY A 25 5.01 -29.11 3.46
CA GLY A 25 4.18 -30.29 3.68
C GLY A 25 2.94 -29.97 4.54
N ARG A 26 1.96 -30.90 4.59
CA ARG A 26 0.72 -30.71 5.40
C ARG A 26 0.94 -30.40 6.89
N PRO A 27 1.92 -30.99 7.60
CA PRO A 27 2.20 -30.61 8.99
C PRO A 27 2.81 -29.21 9.12
N SER A 28 3.61 -28.76 8.14
CA SER A 28 4.15 -27.39 8.13
C SER A 28 3.08 -26.35 7.81
N ASP A 29 2.04 -26.69 7.04
CA ASP A 29 0.91 -25.78 6.79
C ASP A 29 0.12 -25.49 8.06
N ALA A 30 -0.14 -26.49 8.90
CA ALA A 30 -0.83 -26.29 10.18
C ALA A 30 -0.02 -25.41 11.14
N VAL A 31 1.31 -25.63 11.19
CA VAL A 31 2.22 -24.79 11.99
C VAL A 31 2.30 -23.37 11.44
N MET A 32 2.38 -23.20 10.11
CA MET A 32 2.36 -21.90 9.43
C MET A 32 1.07 -21.14 9.71
N ARG A 33 -0.09 -21.81 9.64
CA ARG A 33 -1.40 -21.24 9.96
C ARG A 33 -1.50 -20.81 11.43
N ALA A 34 -1.04 -21.67 12.35
CA ALA A 34 -1.12 -21.42 13.79
C ALA A 34 -0.12 -20.36 14.31
N THR A 35 0.93 -20.03 13.55
CA THR A 35 2.01 -19.13 13.99
C THR A 35 2.10 -17.87 13.15
N PHE A 36 2.70 -17.97 11.95
CA PHE A 36 3.03 -16.85 11.09
C PHE A 36 1.79 -16.22 10.47
N PHE A 37 0.89 -17.05 9.91
CA PHE A 37 -0.30 -16.56 9.24
C PHE A 37 -1.20 -15.76 10.19
N ARG A 38 -1.50 -16.28 11.38
CA ARG A 38 -2.31 -15.56 12.38
C ARG A 38 -1.70 -14.22 12.83
N HIS A 39 -0.40 -14.03 12.64
CA HIS A 39 0.28 -12.80 13.01
C HIS A 39 0.22 -11.73 11.91
N PHE A 40 0.22 -12.13 10.64
CA PHE A 40 0.27 -11.22 9.49
C PHE A 40 -1.01 -11.19 8.64
N CYS A 41 -1.94 -12.10 8.90
CA CYS A 41 -3.24 -12.20 8.26
C CYS A 41 -4.33 -12.17 9.33
N ALA A 42 -5.32 -11.32 9.14
CA ALA A 42 -6.40 -11.13 10.10
C ALA A 42 -7.42 -12.28 10.07
N GLY A 43 -7.45 -13.06 8.99
CA GLY A 43 -8.31 -14.23 8.85
C GLY A 43 -8.52 -14.63 7.40
N GLU A 44 -9.24 -15.72 7.18
CA GLU A 44 -9.55 -16.22 5.83
C GLU A 44 -10.90 -15.69 5.30
N THR A 45 -11.80 -15.28 6.20
CA THR A 45 -13.15 -14.82 5.88
C THR A 45 -13.46 -13.49 6.57
N LEU A 46 -14.45 -12.75 6.07
CA LEU A 46 -14.88 -11.49 6.68
C LEU A 46 -15.35 -11.67 8.13
N ALA A 47 -16.02 -12.79 8.43
CA ALA A 47 -16.44 -13.10 9.79
C ALA A 47 -15.22 -13.27 10.73
N GLY A 48 -14.17 -13.96 10.27
CA GLY A 48 -12.95 -14.15 11.06
C GLY A 48 -12.16 -12.86 11.32
N VAL A 49 -12.27 -11.87 10.44
CA VAL A 49 -11.59 -10.57 10.58
C VAL A 49 -12.25 -9.69 11.65
N GLY A 50 -13.53 -9.92 11.98
CA GLY A 50 -14.29 -9.07 12.91
C GLY A 50 -13.70 -8.98 14.31
N ASP A 51 -13.19 -10.09 14.85
CA ASP A 51 -12.54 -10.12 16.17
C ASP A 51 -11.26 -9.27 16.20
N VAL A 52 -10.52 -9.25 15.09
CA VAL A 52 -9.30 -8.47 14.94
C VAL A 52 -9.64 -6.98 14.82
N VAL A 53 -10.68 -6.63 14.06
CA VAL A 53 -11.17 -5.24 13.97
C VAL A 53 -11.59 -4.73 15.34
N GLY A 54 -12.36 -5.51 16.10
CA GLY A 54 -12.80 -5.13 17.45
C GLY A 54 -11.64 -4.95 18.44
N GLN A 55 -10.51 -5.65 18.23
CA GLN A 55 -9.30 -5.43 19.04
C GLN A 55 -8.65 -4.07 18.78
N TYR A 56 -8.51 -3.69 17.52
CA TYR A 56 -7.94 -2.39 17.14
C TYR A 56 -8.87 -1.22 17.52
N GLU A 57 -10.18 -1.39 17.34
CA GLU A 57 -11.19 -0.38 17.69
C GLU A 57 -11.11 0.03 19.17
N ARG A 58 -10.89 -0.92 20.08
CA ARG A 58 -10.73 -0.63 21.52
C ARG A 58 -9.56 0.30 21.85
N SER A 59 -8.62 0.47 20.92
CA SER A 59 -7.49 1.39 21.04
C SER A 59 -7.61 2.63 20.14
N GLY A 60 -8.81 2.90 19.60
CA GLY A 60 -9.04 4.02 18.68
C GLY A 60 -8.43 3.80 17.28
N VAL A 61 -8.07 2.57 16.93
CA VAL A 61 -7.45 2.23 15.64
C VAL A 61 -8.51 1.70 14.67
N ARG A 62 -8.55 2.27 13.47
CA ARG A 62 -9.38 1.80 12.35
C ARG A 62 -8.60 0.80 11.48
N CYS A 63 -9.27 0.17 10.53
CA CYS A 63 -8.69 -0.86 9.69
C CYS A 63 -8.69 -0.47 8.20
N ILE A 64 -7.69 -1.01 7.51
CA ILE A 64 -7.58 -1.03 6.05
C ILE A 64 -7.72 -2.50 5.66
N PHE A 65 -8.67 -2.84 4.80
CA PHE A 65 -8.89 -4.22 4.40
C PHE A 65 -8.17 -4.50 3.09
N ASP A 66 -7.13 -5.33 3.17
CA ASP A 66 -6.37 -5.77 2.01
C ASP A 66 -6.82 -7.19 1.63
N TYR A 67 -7.80 -7.25 0.73
CA TYR A 67 -8.17 -8.50 0.10
C TYR A 67 -7.21 -8.75 -1.06
N SER A 68 -6.30 -9.69 -0.88
CA SER A 68 -5.23 -9.99 -1.83
C SER A 68 -5.80 -10.49 -3.16
N VAL A 69 -6.02 -9.55 -4.08
CA VAL A 69 -6.27 -9.79 -5.51
C VAL A 69 -5.05 -9.25 -6.21
N GLU A 70 -4.21 -10.14 -6.68
CA GLU A 70 -3.03 -9.82 -7.47
C GLU A 70 -3.33 -10.00 -8.97
N ASP A 71 -2.33 -9.70 -9.80
CA ASP A 71 -2.36 -9.66 -11.26
C ASP A 71 -3.36 -10.62 -11.89
N ALA A 72 -4.23 -10.06 -12.74
CA ALA A 72 -5.16 -10.81 -13.58
C ALA A 72 -4.75 -10.64 -15.05
N LEU A 73 -4.94 -11.70 -15.85
CA LEU A 73 -4.39 -11.78 -17.20
C LEU A 73 -5.48 -11.84 -18.29
N SER A 74 -6.75 -11.81 -17.89
CA SER A 74 -7.88 -11.91 -18.81
C SER A 74 -9.03 -10.96 -18.45
N LEU A 75 -9.86 -10.65 -19.46
CA LEU A 75 -11.05 -9.83 -19.30
C LEU A 75 -12.06 -10.41 -18.30
N GLU A 76 -12.23 -11.73 -18.31
CA GLU A 76 -13.11 -12.43 -17.36
C GLU A 76 -12.64 -12.23 -15.92
N GLU A 77 -11.34 -12.40 -15.66
CA GLU A 77 -10.75 -12.16 -14.35
C GLU A 77 -10.87 -10.69 -13.93
N TRP A 78 -10.62 -9.73 -14.83
CA TRP A 78 -10.75 -8.31 -14.51
C TRP A 78 -12.18 -7.92 -14.16
N ASN A 79 -13.17 -8.46 -14.87
CA ASN A 79 -14.59 -8.22 -14.58
C ASN A 79 -14.99 -8.87 -13.25
N SER A 80 -14.58 -10.13 -13.02
CA SER A 80 -14.81 -10.83 -11.75
C SER A 80 -14.16 -10.10 -10.56
N ASN A 81 -12.94 -9.59 -10.72
CA ASN A 81 -12.24 -8.78 -9.72
C ASN A 81 -12.99 -7.47 -9.44
N THR A 82 -13.52 -6.82 -10.48
CA THR A 82 -14.30 -5.59 -10.35
C THR A 82 -15.56 -5.82 -9.54
N GLU A 83 -16.38 -6.80 -9.93
CA GLU A 83 -17.63 -7.15 -9.24
C GLU A 83 -17.36 -7.62 -7.81
N GLY A 84 -16.35 -8.46 -7.64
CA GLY A 84 -15.92 -9.00 -6.35
C GLY A 84 -15.43 -7.92 -5.39
N LEU A 85 -14.76 -6.88 -5.88
CA LEU A 85 -14.30 -5.75 -5.05
C LEU A 85 -15.47 -4.83 -4.68
N ILE A 86 -16.36 -4.51 -5.62
CA ILE A 86 -17.58 -3.73 -5.38
C ILE A 86 -18.44 -4.40 -4.31
N LYS A 87 -18.67 -5.71 -4.44
CA LYS A 87 -19.42 -6.47 -3.44
C LYS A 87 -18.75 -6.41 -2.06
N LYS A 88 -17.43 -6.63 -2.00
CA LYS A 88 -16.68 -6.56 -0.74
C LYS A 88 -16.79 -5.19 -0.07
N MET A 89 -16.67 -4.10 -0.82
CA MET A 89 -16.82 -2.75 -0.26
C MET A 89 -18.20 -2.51 0.36
N ARG A 90 -19.26 -3.04 -0.25
CA ARG A 90 -20.61 -3.02 0.33
C ARG A 90 -20.65 -3.82 1.62
N ASP A 91 -20.12 -5.03 1.61
CA ASP A 91 -20.07 -5.90 2.78
C ASP A 91 -19.25 -5.24 3.92
N TYR A 92 -18.15 -4.55 3.60
CA TYR A 92 -17.30 -3.86 4.58
C TYR A 92 -18.06 -2.71 5.24
N SER A 93 -18.69 -1.85 4.43
CA SER A 93 -19.46 -0.72 4.93
C SER A 93 -20.65 -1.19 5.78
N ALA A 94 -21.38 -2.20 5.31
CA ALA A 94 -22.52 -2.75 6.05
C ALA A 94 -22.12 -3.42 7.38
N THR A 95 -20.98 -4.13 7.41
CA THR A 95 -20.57 -4.91 8.59
C THR A 95 -19.77 -4.07 9.59
N PHE A 96 -18.86 -3.24 9.09
CA PHE A 96 -17.86 -2.56 9.92
C PHE A 96 -18.08 -1.05 10.03
N GLY A 97 -18.89 -0.44 9.17
CA GLY A 97 -19.11 1.01 9.16
C GLY A 97 -17.79 1.77 9.12
N ASP A 98 -17.66 2.81 9.96
CA ASP A 98 -16.48 3.68 10.02
C ASP A 98 -15.23 3.01 10.64
N ARG A 99 -15.33 1.76 11.12
CA ARG A 99 -14.16 0.99 11.58
C ARG A 99 -13.23 0.61 10.44
N VAL A 100 -13.74 0.57 9.20
CA VAL A 100 -12.94 0.34 8.00
C VAL A 100 -13.04 1.58 7.14
N ARG A 101 -11.89 2.16 6.76
CA ARG A 101 -11.87 3.41 5.99
C ARG A 101 -11.25 3.26 4.61
N PHE A 102 -10.28 2.36 4.48
CA PHE A 102 -9.47 2.23 3.28
C PHE A 102 -9.52 0.82 2.70
N VAL A 103 -9.46 0.75 1.37
CA VAL A 103 -9.36 -0.49 0.60
C VAL A 103 -8.24 -0.32 -0.43
N PRO A 104 -7.15 -1.10 -0.37
CA PRO A 104 -6.12 -1.10 -1.39
C PRO A 104 -6.64 -1.66 -2.71
N LEU A 105 -6.07 -1.16 -3.81
CA LEU A 105 -6.41 -1.58 -5.16
C LEU A 105 -5.14 -1.57 -6.02
N LYS A 106 -4.88 -2.67 -6.73
CA LYS A 106 -3.84 -2.74 -7.79
C LYS A 106 -4.49 -2.61 -9.15
N VAL A 107 -3.90 -1.79 -10.03
CA VAL A 107 -4.47 -1.56 -11.35
C VAL A 107 -4.23 -2.77 -12.25
N THR A 108 -3.13 -3.50 -12.06
CA THR A 108 -2.87 -4.77 -12.76
C THR A 108 -3.86 -5.89 -12.45
N GLY A 109 -4.61 -5.78 -11.34
CA GLY A 109 -5.76 -6.66 -11.06
C GLY A 109 -6.97 -6.39 -11.96
N LEU A 110 -6.95 -5.32 -12.76
CA LEU A 110 -8.10 -4.81 -13.54
C LEU A 110 -7.74 -4.39 -14.99
N CYS A 111 -6.46 -4.47 -15.35
CA CYS A 111 -5.91 -4.06 -16.63
C CYS A 111 -4.61 -4.82 -16.91
N ALA A 112 -4.36 -5.18 -18.17
CA ALA A 112 -3.15 -5.91 -18.54
C ALA A 112 -1.89 -5.12 -18.14
N PRO A 113 -0.94 -5.75 -17.42
CA PRO A 113 0.32 -5.11 -17.07
C PRO A 113 1.11 -4.61 -18.30
N THR A 114 1.08 -5.37 -19.39
CA THR A 114 1.73 -5.01 -20.66
C THR A 114 1.09 -3.79 -21.31
N LEU A 115 -0.24 -3.61 -21.20
CA LEU A 115 -0.93 -2.42 -21.70
C LEU A 115 -0.57 -1.17 -20.88
N LEU A 116 -0.45 -1.30 -19.55
CA LEU A 116 0.03 -0.22 -18.69
C LEU A 116 1.48 0.18 -19.03
N GLU A 117 2.34 -0.78 -19.34
CA GLU A 117 3.71 -0.52 -19.81
C GLU A 117 3.73 0.20 -21.17
N ARG A 118 2.89 -0.24 -22.11
CA ARG A 118 2.71 0.40 -23.42
C ARG A 118 2.26 1.86 -23.27
N MET A 119 1.24 2.10 -22.46
CA MET A 119 0.74 3.44 -22.18
C MET A 119 1.80 4.31 -21.49
N SER A 120 2.52 3.75 -20.52
CA SER A 120 3.60 4.46 -19.82
C SER A 120 4.70 4.90 -20.78
N GLY A 121 5.07 4.04 -21.74
CA GLY A 121 5.99 4.41 -22.82
C GLY A 121 5.53 5.63 -23.62
N VAL A 122 4.24 5.70 -23.98
CA VAL A 122 3.66 6.85 -24.72
C VAL A 122 3.61 8.11 -23.85
N ILE A 123 3.34 8.00 -22.56
CA ILE A 123 3.35 9.14 -21.63
C ILE A 123 4.74 9.78 -21.54
N TYR A 124 5.80 8.97 -21.62
CA TYR A 124 7.19 9.42 -21.60
C TYR A 124 7.64 10.05 -22.91
N ASP A 125 7.33 9.42 -24.05
CA ASP A 125 7.77 9.88 -25.38
C ASP A 125 6.77 10.85 -26.02
N GLN A 126 6.77 12.09 -25.52
CA GLN A 126 5.82 13.12 -25.93
C GLN A 126 6.06 13.70 -27.34
N ALA A 127 7.17 13.33 -28.00
CA ALA A 127 7.51 13.84 -29.32
C ALA A 127 6.73 13.18 -30.48
N ALA A 128 6.00 12.08 -30.21
CA ALA A 128 5.55 11.18 -31.28
C ALA A 128 4.03 10.99 -31.46
N VAL A 129 3.13 11.52 -30.61
CA VAL A 129 1.72 11.05 -30.62
C VAL A 129 0.68 12.14 -30.34
N ASP A 130 -0.44 12.12 -31.09
CA ASP A 130 -1.68 12.81 -30.72
C ASP A 130 -2.20 12.31 -29.36
N ASN A 131 -1.90 13.08 -28.32
CA ASN A 131 -2.15 12.78 -26.92
C ASN A 131 -3.28 13.66 -26.34
N ALA A 132 -4.18 14.19 -27.17
CA ALA A 132 -5.31 15.01 -26.68
C ALA A 132 -6.14 14.27 -25.62
N TRP A 133 -6.30 12.95 -25.77
CA TRP A 133 -7.01 12.07 -24.83
C TRP A 133 -6.32 11.94 -23.46
N MET A 134 -5.03 12.29 -23.33
CA MET A 134 -4.31 12.30 -22.06
C MET A 134 -4.53 13.60 -21.28
N GLU A 135 -5.31 14.55 -21.81
CA GLU A 135 -5.67 15.83 -21.17
C GLU A 135 -4.45 16.64 -20.69
N GLY A 136 -3.35 16.59 -21.45
CA GLY A 136 -2.12 17.31 -21.12
C GLY A 136 -1.35 16.71 -19.93
N TYR A 137 -1.67 15.49 -19.49
CA TYR A 137 -0.92 14.80 -18.45
C TYR A 137 0.56 14.67 -18.84
N ARG A 138 1.43 15.24 -18.00
CA ARG A 138 2.87 15.06 -18.08
C ARG A 138 3.34 14.40 -16.80
N TYR A 139 4.13 13.34 -16.97
CA TYR A 139 4.81 12.69 -15.88
C TYR A 139 6.30 13.03 -15.99
N GLN A 140 6.90 13.53 -14.90
CA GLN A 140 8.33 13.78 -14.89
C GLN A 140 9.04 12.43 -14.68
N PRO A 141 9.87 11.99 -15.64
CA PRO A 141 10.52 10.70 -15.52
C PRO A 141 11.40 10.64 -14.27
N CYS A 142 11.24 9.56 -13.50
CA CYS A 142 12.33 9.12 -12.64
C CYS A 142 13.54 8.81 -13.55
N LEU A 143 14.74 9.24 -13.13
CA LEU A 143 15.98 8.89 -13.84
C LEU A 143 16.05 7.36 -13.97
N GLY A 144 16.38 6.82 -15.15
CA GLY A 144 16.62 5.37 -15.31
C GLY A 144 15.50 4.53 -15.91
N PHE A 145 14.34 5.11 -16.25
CA PHE A 145 13.41 4.44 -17.15
C PHE A 145 13.93 4.49 -18.60
N PRO A 146 13.72 3.47 -19.48
CA PRO A 146 14.24 3.50 -20.84
C PRO A 146 13.51 4.57 -21.65
N THR A 147 13.92 5.82 -21.52
CA THR A 147 14.09 6.64 -22.72
C THR A 147 15.29 6.01 -23.41
N LYS A 148 15.07 4.96 -24.22
CA LYS A 148 15.99 4.78 -25.36
C LYS A 148 15.92 6.14 -26.05
N LYS A 149 16.97 6.94 -25.93
CA LYS A 149 17.04 8.33 -26.43
C LYS A 149 16.62 8.44 -27.91
N ASP A 150 16.57 7.29 -28.60
CA ASP A 150 16.35 7.15 -30.03
C ASP A 150 15.22 6.16 -30.41
N ALA A 151 14.40 5.68 -29.47
CA ALA A 151 13.27 4.78 -29.79
C ALA A 151 11.94 5.53 -29.75
N VAL A 152 11.42 5.88 -30.93
CA VAL A 152 10.04 6.38 -31.09
C VAL A 152 9.08 5.33 -30.56
N VAL A 153 8.35 5.64 -29.49
CA VAL A 153 7.28 4.76 -29.00
C VAL A 153 6.09 4.90 -29.94
N PRO A 154 5.66 3.83 -30.63
CA PRO A 154 4.54 3.94 -31.55
C PRO A 154 3.25 4.25 -30.79
N PRO A 155 2.33 5.04 -31.39
CA PRO A 155 1.01 5.31 -30.81
C PRO A 155 0.29 4.03 -30.38
N LEU A 156 -0.57 4.16 -29.38
CA LEU A 156 -1.48 3.07 -29.03
C LEU A 156 -2.42 2.77 -30.22
N SER A 157 -2.61 1.50 -30.52
CA SER A 157 -3.62 1.01 -31.46
C SER A 157 -5.04 1.36 -30.99
N GLN A 158 -6.01 1.26 -31.90
CA GLN A 158 -7.41 1.47 -31.53
C GLN A 158 -7.90 0.43 -30.50
N GLY A 159 -7.41 -0.81 -30.59
CA GLY A 159 -7.68 -1.86 -29.62
C GLY A 159 -7.14 -1.54 -28.22
N GLU A 160 -5.86 -1.15 -28.14
CA GLU A 160 -5.24 -0.73 -26.87
C GLU A 160 -5.99 0.45 -26.23
N ARG A 161 -6.42 1.45 -27.02
CA ARG A 161 -7.20 2.59 -26.50
C ARG A 161 -8.57 2.17 -25.98
N ARG A 162 -9.24 1.25 -26.69
CA ARG A 162 -10.52 0.70 -26.25
C ARG A 162 -10.37 -0.05 -24.93
N GLU A 163 -9.37 -0.90 -24.81
CA GLU A 163 -9.10 -1.66 -23.58
C GLU A 163 -8.77 -0.73 -22.40
N LEU A 164 -8.01 0.36 -22.64
CA LEU A 164 -7.79 1.40 -21.62
C LEU A 164 -9.08 2.12 -21.20
N SER A 165 -9.99 2.37 -22.15
CA SER A 165 -11.32 2.92 -21.84
C SER A 165 -12.13 1.97 -20.96
N GLU A 166 -12.16 0.69 -21.30
CA GLU A 166 -12.84 -0.34 -20.51
C GLU A 166 -12.23 -0.50 -19.11
N ALA A 167 -10.90 -0.42 -19.00
CA ALA A 167 -10.21 -0.36 -17.70
C ALA A 167 -10.59 0.89 -16.88
N ASN A 168 -10.69 2.06 -17.53
CA ASN A 168 -11.16 3.29 -16.89
C ASN A 168 -12.60 3.14 -16.36
N GLU A 169 -13.48 2.49 -17.12
CA GLU A 169 -14.87 2.23 -16.72
C GLU A 169 -14.94 1.33 -15.47
N ARG A 170 -14.18 0.23 -15.45
CA ARG A 170 -14.05 -0.64 -14.27
C ARG A 170 -13.59 0.13 -13.03
N LEU A 171 -12.50 0.89 -13.16
CA LEU A 171 -11.95 1.70 -12.07
C LEU A 171 -12.93 2.79 -11.61
N SER A 172 -13.66 3.41 -12.53
CA SER A 172 -14.67 4.43 -12.22
C SER A 172 -15.85 3.84 -11.46
N ALA A 173 -16.31 2.64 -11.81
CA ALA A 173 -17.36 1.92 -11.11
C ALA A 173 -16.95 1.59 -9.66
N ILE A 174 -15.70 1.13 -9.47
CA ILE A 174 -15.12 0.88 -8.14
C ILE A 174 -15.05 2.17 -7.32
N CYS A 175 -14.58 3.27 -7.90
CA CYS A 175 -14.52 4.58 -7.22
C CYS A 175 -15.91 5.10 -6.84
N ALA A 176 -16.90 4.92 -7.72
CA ALA A 176 -18.29 5.31 -7.44
C ALA A 176 -18.87 4.50 -6.26
N GLU A 177 -18.60 3.19 -6.20
CA GLU A 177 -19.03 2.37 -5.08
C GLU A 177 -18.31 2.76 -3.79
N ALA A 178 -16.99 2.94 -3.81
CA ALA A 178 -16.23 3.40 -2.64
C ALA A 178 -16.74 4.76 -2.12
N SER A 179 -17.10 5.67 -3.03
CA SER A 179 -17.71 6.94 -2.69
C SER A 179 -19.03 6.75 -1.92
N LYS A 180 -19.93 5.91 -2.44
CA LYS A 180 -21.24 5.58 -1.83
C LYS A 180 -21.10 4.88 -0.48
N ALA A 181 -20.16 3.95 -0.37
CA ALA A 181 -19.92 3.14 0.82
C ALA A 181 -19.16 3.88 1.95
N ASN A 182 -18.90 5.18 1.78
CA ASN A 182 -18.03 5.98 2.67
C ASN A 182 -16.65 5.32 2.88
N LEU A 183 -16.07 4.77 1.81
CA LEU A 183 -14.72 4.21 1.79
C LEU A 183 -13.79 5.10 0.95
N SER A 184 -12.49 4.85 1.08
CA SER A 184 -11.45 5.44 0.24
C SER A 184 -10.56 4.34 -0.32
N LEU A 185 -10.12 4.52 -1.56
CA LEU A 185 -9.30 3.59 -2.31
C LEU A 185 -7.84 4.03 -2.25
N LEU A 186 -6.96 3.09 -1.91
CA LEU A 186 -5.52 3.28 -1.98
C LEU A 186 -5.04 2.62 -3.28
N PHE A 187 -4.83 3.40 -4.31
CA PHE A 187 -4.22 2.90 -5.55
C PHE A 187 -2.77 2.57 -5.23
N ASP A 188 -2.46 1.28 -5.20
CA ASP A 188 -1.12 0.81 -4.91
C ASP A 188 -0.18 1.24 -6.04
N ALA A 189 0.98 1.75 -5.65
CA ALA A 189 2.07 1.95 -6.58
C ALA A 189 2.73 0.59 -6.83
N GLU A 190 3.07 0.35 -8.09
CA GLU A 190 3.65 -0.89 -8.59
C GLU A 190 5.09 -0.60 -9.08
N GLN A 191 5.62 -1.43 -9.98
CA GLN A 191 6.95 -1.21 -10.55
C GLN A 191 6.96 0.00 -11.49
N THR A 192 8.13 0.64 -11.60
CA THR A 192 8.35 1.84 -12.43
C THR A 192 7.86 1.74 -13.88
N PRO A 193 7.85 0.56 -14.56
CA PRO A 193 7.30 0.46 -15.92
C PRO A 193 5.83 0.77 -16.10
N ARG A 194 5.02 0.62 -15.07
CA ARG A 194 3.56 0.78 -15.15
C ARG A 194 3.08 2.03 -14.43
N GLN A 195 3.91 2.56 -13.54
CA GLN A 195 3.54 3.64 -12.62
C GLN A 195 3.00 4.89 -13.32
N PRO A 196 3.52 5.36 -14.47
CA PRO A 196 2.95 6.52 -15.16
C PRO A 196 1.50 6.33 -15.61
N ALA A 197 1.16 5.16 -16.17
CA ALA A 197 -0.20 4.84 -16.56
C ALA A 197 -1.13 4.74 -15.33
N ILE A 198 -0.66 4.12 -14.25
CA ILE A 198 -1.38 4.06 -12.97
C ILE A 198 -1.67 5.48 -12.46
N ASN A 199 -0.64 6.33 -12.38
CA ASN A 199 -0.78 7.71 -11.93
C ASN A 199 -1.76 8.50 -12.82
N TRP A 200 -1.76 8.27 -14.13
CA TRP A 200 -2.73 8.89 -15.04
C TRP A 200 -4.18 8.51 -14.68
N PHE A 201 -4.46 7.21 -14.51
CA PHE A 201 -5.79 6.75 -14.08
C PHE A 201 -6.16 7.37 -12.73
N THR A 202 -5.25 7.34 -11.77
CA THR A 202 -5.48 7.86 -10.42
C THR A 202 -5.73 9.36 -10.42
N ARG A 203 -5.00 10.15 -11.23
CA ARG A 203 -5.24 11.60 -11.39
C ARG A 203 -6.62 11.86 -11.99
N LYS A 204 -6.96 11.17 -13.08
CA LYS A 204 -8.26 11.30 -13.74
C LYS A 204 -9.41 11.00 -12.78
N LEU A 205 -9.31 9.90 -12.04
CA LEU A 205 -10.31 9.50 -11.04
C LEU A 205 -10.32 10.44 -9.83
N SER A 206 -9.17 10.97 -9.40
CA SER A 206 -9.12 11.98 -8.32
C SER A 206 -9.87 13.24 -8.71
N ARG A 207 -9.73 13.74 -9.94
CA ARG A 207 -10.51 14.88 -10.45
C ARG A 207 -12.01 14.61 -10.39
N GLN A 208 -12.41 13.38 -10.67
CA GLN A 208 -13.82 13.00 -10.68
C GLN A 208 -14.39 12.86 -9.26
N PHE A 209 -13.67 12.20 -8.35
CA PHE A 209 -14.21 11.75 -7.06
C PHE A 209 -13.69 12.50 -5.82
N ASN A 210 -12.57 13.22 -5.89
CA ASN A 210 -11.98 13.90 -4.72
C ASN A 210 -12.45 15.35 -4.56
N ARG A 211 -13.76 15.56 -4.38
CA ARG A 211 -14.33 16.90 -4.21
C ARG A 211 -14.30 17.36 -2.76
N GLU A 212 -15.25 16.91 -1.95
CA GLU A 212 -15.36 17.28 -0.53
C GLU A 212 -14.40 16.48 0.36
N ARG A 213 -14.15 15.23 -0.03
CA ARG A 213 -13.21 14.31 0.62
C ARG A 213 -12.40 13.58 -0.44
N ALA A 214 -11.21 13.10 -0.08
CA ALA A 214 -10.48 12.18 -0.93
C ALA A 214 -11.14 10.79 -0.89
N VAL A 215 -11.59 10.32 -2.05
CA VAL A 215 -12.02 8.93 -2.29
C VAL A 215 -10.84 8.14 -2.88
N VAL A 216 -10.06 8.78 -3.74
CA VAL A 216 -8.95 8.18 -4.48
C VAL A 216 -7.64 8.70 -3.89
N PHE A 217 -6.78 7.78 -3.46
CA PHE A 217 -5.42 8.10 -3.00
C PHE A 217 -4.40 7.47 -3.94
N ASN A 218 -3.52 8.30 -4.51
CA ASN A 218 -2.35 7.82 -5.22
C ASN A 218 -1.24 7.44 -4.24
N THR A 219 -0.48 6.38 -4.53
CA THR A 219 0.67 6.00 -3.72
C THR A 219 1.95 6.58 -4.31
N PHE A 220 2.71 7.34 -3.51
CA PHE A 220 4.00 7.90 -3.90
C PHE A 220 5.14 7.17 -3.17
N GLN A 221 6.05 6.59 -3.94
CA GLN A 221 7.17 5.79 -3.46
C GLN A 221 8.45 6.65 -3.37
N MET A 222 8.85 7.01 -2.15
CA MET A 222 9.92 7.98 -1.87
C MET A 222 11.35 7.40 -1.97
N TYR A 223 11.49 6.12 -2.30
CA TYR A 223 12.77 5.54 -2.72
C TYR A 223 13.12 5.86 -4.17
N LEU A 224 12.18 6.39 -4.99
CA LEU A 224 12.42 6.71 -6.40
C LEU A 224 12.96 8.13 -6.57
N GLN A 225 13.96 8.26 -7.43
CA GLN A 225 14.46 9.56 -7.86
C GLN A 225 13.34 10.34 -8.58
N GLY A 226 13.22 11.65 -8.28
CA GLY A 226 12.23 12.54 -8.91
C GLY A 226 10.78 12.39 -8.40
N ASN A 227 10.49 11.43 -7.50
CA ASN A 227 9.10 11.23 -7.06
C ASN A 227 8.58 12.32 -6.10
N LEU A 228 9.50 13.08 -5.49
CA LEU A 228 9.14 14.29 -4.73
C LEU A 228 8.66 15.39 -5.70
N ASP A 229 9.36 15.61 -6.81
CA ASP A 229 8.95 16.57 -7.85
C ASP A 229 7.60 16.17 -8.47
N ASN A 230 7.39 14.87 -8.71
CA ASN A 230 6.10 14.37 -9.16
C ASN A 230 4.99 14.63 -8.14
N LEU A 231 5.24 14.45 -6.84
CA LEU A 231 4.28 14.79 -5.79
C LEU A 231 3.94 16.28 -5.77
N GLU A 232 4.94 17.15 -5.91
CA GLU A 232 4.75 18.61 -5.99
C GLU A 232 3.90 18.99 -7.22
N SER A 233 4.18 18.38 -8.37
CA SER A 233 3.43 18.57 -9.61
C SER A 233 1.98 18.11 -9.48
N GLU A 234 1.72 16.93 -8.91
CA GLU A 234 0.35 16.44 -8.65
C GLU A 234 -0.41 17.35 -7.67
N LEU A 235 0.26 17.89 -6.67
CA LEU A 235 -0.33 18.81 -5.71
C LEU A 235 -0.70 20.15 -6.35
N ALA A 236 0.18 20.70 -7.20
CA ALA A 236 -0.12 21.90 -7.98
C ALA A 236 -1.30 21.66 -8.92
N HIS A 237 -1.29 20.55 -9.67
CA HIS A 237 -2.38 20.19 -10.56
C HIS A 237 -3.71 20.00 -9.82
N ALA A 238 -3.69 19.43 -8.61
CA ALA A 238 -4.89 19.28 -7.79
C ALA A 238 -5.49 20.62 -7.35
N ARG A 239 -4.63 21.59 -6.98
CA ARG A 239 -5.06 22.95 -6.67
C ARG A 239 -5.69 23.63 -7.88
N ASP A 240 -5.01 23.59 -9.03
CA ASP A 240 -5.48 24.23 -10.26
C ASP A 240 -6.79 23.61 -10.75
N GLY A 241 -6.94 22.29 -10.59
CA GLY A 241 -8.16 21.55 -10.92
C GLY A 241 -9.28 21.63 -9.88
N GLY A 242 -9.06 22.29 -8.74
CA GLY A 242 -10.06 22.43 -7.67
C GLY A 242 -10.51 21.09 -7.07
N TYR A 243 -9.60 20.15 -6.85
CA TYR A 243 -9.87 18.87 -6.20
C TYR A 243 -8.82 18.53 -5.14
N ILE A 244 -9.13 17.61 -4.24
CA ILE A 244 -8.22 17.20 -3.16
C ILE A 244 -7.24 16.14 -3.70
N LEU A 245 -5.94 16.37 -3.56
CA LEU A 245 -4.95 15.33 -3.80
C LEU A 245 -5.00 14.30 -2.66
N GLY A 246 -5.47 13.08 -2.91
CA GLY A 246 -5.25 11.97 -2.01
C GLY A 246 -3.86 11.38 -2.23
N ALA A 247 -2.99 11.43 -1.22
CA ALA A 247 -1.62 10.95 -1.29
C ALA A 247 -1.32 9.96 -0.16
N LYS A 248 -0.97 8.73 -0.52
CA LYS A 248 -0.38 7.73 0.36
C LYS A 248 1.13 7.76 0.14
N VAL A 249 1.89 8.19 1.15
CA VAL A 249 3.35 8.28 1.03
C VAL A 249 3.97 7.04 1.67
N VAL A 250 4.76 6.30 0.89
CA VAL A 250 5.52 5.11 1.30
C VAL A 250 6.99 5.30 0.95
N ARG A 251 7.88 4.48 1.54
CA ARG A 251 9.26 4.36 1.02
C ARG A 251 9.26 3.67 -0.34
N GLY A 252 8.80 2.43 -0.38
CA GLY A 252 8.75 1.61 -1.60
C GLY A 252 8.81 0.14 -1.26
N ALA A 253 8.37 -0.70 -2.17
CA ALA A 253 8.25 -2.16 -1.99
C ALA A 253 9.09 -2.97 -3.00
N TYR A 254 9.55 -2.33 -4.09
CA TYR A 254 10.06 -3.03 -5.27
C TYR A 254 11.57 -2.85 -5.49
N ILE A 255 12.33 -2.41 -4.47
CA ILE A 255 13.76 -2.02 -4.62
C ILE A 255 14.63 -3.10 -5.25
N HIS A 256 14.38 -4.36 -4.90
CA HIS A 256 15.11 -5.50 -5.46
C HIS A 256 14.77 -5.73 -6.94
N THR A 257 13.48 -5.72 -7.29
CA THR A 257 13.03 -5.92 -8.67
C THR A 257 13.40 -4.75 -9.57
N GLU A 258 13.33 -3.51 -9.08
CA GLU A 258 13.80 -2.32 -9.80
C GLU A 258 15.32 -2.42 -10.09
N THR A 259 16.11 -2.78 -9.06
CA THR A 259 17.57 -2.94 -9.21
C THR A 259 17.92 -4.04 -10.21
N GLN A 260 17.22 -5.18 -10.13
CA GLN A 260 17.41 -6.29 -11.07
C GLN A 260 17.05 -5.88 -12.50
N HIS A 261 15.90 -5.23 -12.69
CA HIS A 261 15.43 -4.77 -13.98
C HIS A 261 16.41 -3.80 -14.63
N ALA A 262 16.87 -2.78 -13.88
CA ALA A 262 17.84 -1.81 -14.36
C ALA A 262 19.16 -2.46 -14.80
N ARG A 263 19.69 -3.40 -13.99
CA ARG A 263 20.92 -4.14 -14.33
C ARG A 263 20.76 -5.02 -15.56
N GLN A 264 19.65 -5.75 -15.68
CA GLN A 264 19.38 -6.62 -16.83
C GLN A 264 19.30 -5.85 -18.15
N HIS A 265 18.84 -4.60 -18.12
CA HIS A 265 18.63 -3.76 -19.30
C HIS A 265 19.71 -2.69 -19.49
N GLY A 266 20.74 -2.65 -18.63
CA GLY A 266 21.80 -1.64 -18.70
C GLY A 266 21.30 -0.20 -18.47
N LEU A 267 20.23 -0.04 -17.69
CA LEU A 267 19.60 1.25 -17.41
C LEU A 267 20.16 1.87 -16.12
N PRO A 268 20.12 3.21 -15.98
CA PRO A 268 20.36 3.85 -14.69
C PRO A 268 19.40 3.33 -13.62
N LEU A 269 19.84 3.31 -12.36
CA LEU A 269 18.98 2.92 -11.25
C LEU A 269 17.92 4.00 -10.98
N PRO A 270 16.63 3.66 -10.90
CA PRO A 270 15.56 4.62 -10.63
C PRO A 270 15.40 4.98 -9.16
N ILE A 271 16.22 4.38 -8.30
CA ILE A 271 16.16 4.53 -6.84
C ILE A 271 17.21 5.53 -6.36
N VAL A 272 16.92 6.24 -5.27
CA VAL A 272 17.90 7.12 -4.61
C VAL A 272 19.10 6.32 -4.10
N ASP A 273 20.21 7.03 -3.87
CA ASP A 273 21.53 6.46 -3.57
C ASP A 273 21.62 5.70 -2.24
N SER A 274 20.77 6.04 -1.26
CA SER A 274 20.79 5.44 0.06
C SER A 274 19.42 5.37 0.73
N LYS A 275 19.33 4.53 1.77
CA LYS A 275 18.14 4.48 2.61
C LYS A 275 17.95 5.81 3.35
N GLU A 276 19.02 6.45 3.77
CA GLU A 276 19.01 7.75 4.44
C GLU A 276 18.40 8.81 3.52
N SER A 277 18.78 8.81 2.24
CA SER A 277 18.17 9.68 1.22
C SER A 277 16.68 9.38 1.03
N THR A 278 16.28 8.11 1.05
CA THR A 278 14.86 7.71 1.02
C THR A 278 14.11 8.26 2.24
N ASP A 279 14.70 8.19 3.44
CA ASP A 279 14.10 8.70 4.67
C ASP A 279 13.94 10.23 4.61
N VAL A 280 14.96 10.95 4.13
CA VAL A 280 14.90 12.40 3.94
C VAL A 280 13.79 12.77 2.95
N GLN A 281 13.77 12.14 1.78
CA GLN A 281 12.75 12.40 0.76
C GLN A 281 11.33 12.08 1.28
N TYR A 282 11.18 11.00 2.05
CA TYR A 282 9.92 10.65 2.71
C TYR A 282 9.45 11.72 3.68
N ASP A 283 10.31 12.13 4.61
CA ASP A 283 9.94 13.12 5.63
C ASP A 283 9.63 14.50 4.99
N VAL A 284 10.35 14.87 3.91
CA VAL A 284 10.06 16.09 3.13
C VAL A 284 8.69 16.02 2.45
N ALA A 285 8.35 14.90 1.82
CA ALA A 285 7.04 14.69 1.20
C ALA A 285 5.88 14.79 2.21
N ILE A 286 6.05 14.21 3.40
CA ILE A 286 5.08 14.33 4.49
C ILE A 286 4.89 15.78 4.91
N ALA A 287 5.99 16.51 5.17
CA ALA A 287 5.93 17.90 5.58
C ALA A 287 5.29 18.81 4.51
N LEU A 288 5.62 18.58 3.23
CA LEU A 288 5.01 19.26 2.09
C LEU A 288 3.49 19.09 2.08
N LEU A 289 2.99 17.86 2.22
CA LEU A 289 1.55 17.58 2.19
C LEU A 289 0.83 18.14 3.41
N LEU A 290 1.43 18.07 4.61
CA LEU A 290 0.85 18.65 5.82
C LEU A 290 0.70 20.17 5.73
N ARG A 291 1.71 20.87 5.21
CA ARG A 291 1.64 22.33 4.95
C ARG A 291 0.53 22.71 3.97
N ASN A 292 0.06 21.75 3.18
CA ASN A 292 -0.90 21.93 2.12
C ASN A 292 -2.17 21.10 2.31
N ILE A 293 -2.48 20.75 3.57
CA ILE A 293 -3.61 19.88 3.92
C ILE A 293 -4.98 20.46 3.52
N GLY A 294 -5.07 21.77 3.26
CA GLY A 294 -6.26 22.40 2.67
C GLY A 294 -6.60 21.90 1.26
N SER A 295 -5.60 21.43 0.50
CA SER A 295 -5.77 20.86 -0.85
C SER A 295 -5.32 19.40 -0.95
N ALA A 296 -4.93 18.79 0.16
CA ALA A 296 -4.43 17.41 0.20
C ALA A 296 -5.13 16.58 1.29
N ALA A 297 -5.14 15.27 1.09
CA ALA A 297 -5.39 14.28 2.12
C ALA A 297 -4.22 13.29 2.11
N LEU A 298 -3.69 12.99 3.28
CA LEU A 298 -2.44 12.28 3.48
C LEU A 298 -2.66 10.96 4.22
N VAL A 299 -2.04 9.91 3.71
CA VAL A 299 -1.78 8.66 4.44
C VAL A 299 -0.27 8.56 4.69
N VAL A 300 0.13 8.71 5.96
CA VAL A 300 1.49 8.51 6.47
C VAL A 300 1.72 7.00 6.66
N ALA A 301 2.15 6.31 5.60
CA ALA A 301 2.34 4.86 5.64
C ALA A 301 3.79 4.49 5.99
N THR A 302 4.06 4.21 7.28
CA THR A 302 5.40 3.89 7.78
C THR A 302 5.39 3.19 9.14
N HIS A 303 6.35 2.27 9.32
CA HIS A 303 6.67 1.64 10.60
C HIS A 303 7.85 2.32 11.34
N ASN A 304 8.43 3.37 10.74
CA ASN A 304 9.54 4.11 11.34
C ASN A 304 8.98 5.13 12.34
N SER A 305 9.25 4.93 13.64
CA SER A 305 8.79 5.80 14.72
C SER A 305 9.28 7.24 14.58
N ALA A 306 10.54 7.45 14.14
CA ALA A 306 11.08 8.79 13.97
C ALA A 306 10.33 9.58 12.88
N SER A 307 9.95 8.94 11.77
CA SER A 307 9.11 9.58 10.74
C SER A 307 7.70 9.88 11.26
N VAL A 308 7.12 9.00 12.09
CA VAL A 308 5.81 9.24 12.74
C VAL A 308 5.89 10.43 13.69
N GLU A 309 6.92 10.50 14.54
CA GLU A 309 7.14 11.60 15.48
C GLU A 309 7.33 12.94 14.75
N LYS A 310 8.08 12.95 13.65
CA LYS A 310 8.23 14.15 12.79
C LYS A 310 6.88 14.59 12.21
N ALA A 311 6.08 13.67 11.70
CA ALA A 311 4.75 13.98 11.17
C ALA A 311 3.81 14.55 12.24
N MET A 312 3.79 13.95 13.44
CA MET A 312 3.02 14.44 14.59
C MET A 312 3.48 15.84 15.02
N SER A 313 4.79 16.06 15.08
CA SER A 313 5.37 17.36 15.44
C SER A 313 5.00 18.44 14.42
N GLU A 314 5.03 18.10 13.12
CA GLU A 314 4.64 19.02 12.06
C GLU A 314 3.13 19.33 12.09
N MET A 315 2.28 18.33 12.38
CA MET A 315 0.85 18.56 12.61
C MET A 315 0.62 19.53 13.77
N GLN A 316 1.28 19.33 14.91
CA GLN A 316 1.18 20.22 16.07
C GLN A 316 1.66 21.64 15.73
N ARG A 317 2.79 21.77 15.02
CA ARG A 317 3.33 23.06 14.58
C ARG A 317 2.37 23.81 13.66
N LEU A 318 1.65 23.09 12.80
CA LEU A 318 0.67 23.63 11.87
C LEU A 318 -0.74 23.76 12.46
N ALA A 319 -0.92 23.44 13.75
CA ALA A 319 -2.22 23.38 14.41
C ALA A 319 -3.27 22.51 13.68
N ILE A 320 -2.81 21.43 13.05
CA ILE A 320 -3.70 20.42 12.44
C ILE A 320 -4.23 19.53 13.56
N ASP A 321 -5.56 19.47 13.68
CA ASP A 321 -6.21 18.62 14.68
C ASP A 321 -5.84 17.14 14.48
N LYS A 322 -5.61 16.43 15.59
CA LYS A 322 -5.21 15.01 15.58
C LYS A 322 -6.26 14.12 14.90
N SER A 323 -7.53 14.47 15.05
CA SER A 323 -8.68 13.79 14.47
C SER A 323 -9.00 14.23 13.04
N SER A 324 -8.21 15.13 12.44
CA SER A 324 -8.37 15.57 11.06
C SER A 324 -8.45 14.37 10.11
N THR A 325 -9.60 14.19 9.46
CA THR A 325 -9.86 13.07 8.53
C THR A 325 -8.96 13.12 7.28
N ARG A 326 -8.28 14.25 7.07
CA ARG A 326 -7.28 14.44 6.02
C ARG A 326 -5.90 13.91 6.36
N VAL A 327 -5.59 13.58 7.62
CA VAL A 327 -4.29 12.99 7.98
C VAL A 327 -4.53 11.63 8.63
N ASN A 328 -3.98 10.59 8.03
CA ASN A 328 -4.17 9.20 8.45
C ASN A 328 -2.82 8.52 8.60
N PHE A 329 -2.55 7.88 9.72
CA PHE A 329 -1.35 7.07 9.92
C PHE A 329 -1.69 5.62 9.58
N ALA A 330 -0.87 4.95 8.78
CA ALA A 330 -1.13 3.57 8.36
C ALA A 330 0.07 2.68 8.60
N GLN A 331 -0.19 1.50 9.16
CA GLN A 331 0.81 0.44 9.35
C GLN A 331 0.23 -0.91 8.97
N LEU A 332 1.09 -1.86 8.63
CA LEU A 332 0.73 -3.25 8.36
C LEU A 332 0.49 -4.04 9.65
N MET A 333 -0.46 -4.96 9.62
CA MET A 333 -0.70 -5.94 10.68
C MET A 333 0.54 -6.78 10.93
N GLY A 334 0.83 -7.01 12.21
CA GLY A 334 1.96 -7.82 12.62
C GLY A 334 3.28 -7.05 12.69
N MET A 335 3.29 -5.74 12.42
CA MET A 335 4.49 -4.90 12.43
C MET A 335 4.27 -3.62 13.26
N CYS A 336 5.15 -3.40 14.24
CA CYS A 336 5.17 -2.24 15.13
C CYS A 336 3.81 -1.94 15.77
N GLU A 337 3.20 -2.94 16.40
CA GLU A 337 1.83 -2.84 16.94
C GLU A 337 1.69 -1.72 17.97
N ASP A 338 2.66 -1.58 18.87
CA ASP A 338 2.64 -0.55 19.91
C ASP A 338 2.61 0.86 19.32
N LEU A 339 3.23 1.08 18.16
CA LEU A 339 3.24 2.38 17.47
C LEU A 339 1.82 2.77 17.02
N THR A 340 1.11 1.85 16.36
CA THR A 340 -0.25 2.10 15.86
C THR A 340 -1.24 2.26 17.01
N LEU A 341 -1.15 1.40 18.03
CA LEU A 341 -2.04 1.48 19.20
C LEU A 341 -1.84 2.77 19.97
N SER A 342 -0.59 3.21 20.14
CA SER A 342 -0.28 4.50 20.79
C SER A 342 -0.87 5.68 20.01
N LEU A 343 -0.75 5.69 18.68
CA LEU A 343 -1.36 6.73 17.84
C LEU A 343 -2.87 6.82 18.04
N GLY A 344 -3.57 5.68 18.01
CA GLY A 344 -5.02 5.62 18.24
C GLY A 344 -5.42 6.12 19.63
N GLN A 345 -4.71 5.70 20.68
CA GLN A 345 -4.95 6.15 22.05
C GLN A 345 -4.68 7.65 22.26
N LEU A 346 -3.74 8.22 21.49
CA LEU A 346 -3.44 9.66 21.49
C LEU A 346 -4.45 10.49 20.68
N GLY A 347 -5.44 9.85 20.05
CA GLY A 347 -6.51 10.48 19.28
C GLY A 347 -6.16 10.79 17.82
N TYR A 348 -5.04 10.27 17.30
CA TYR A 348 -4.72 10.37 15.88
C TYR A 348 -5.54 9.35 15.07
N ASN A 349 -5.87 9.69 13.82
CA ASN A 349 -6.47 8.73 12.89
C ASN A 349 -5.44 7.65 12.51
N ALA A 350 -5.36 6.60 13.30
CA ALA A 350 -4.48 5.46 13.09
C ALA A 350 -5.23 4.30 12.41
N HIS A 351 -4.55 3.66 11.45
CA HIS A 351 -5.11 2.60 10.64
C HIS A 351 -4.16 1.40 10.59
N LYS A 352 -4.71 0.20 10.77
CA LYS A 352 -3.98 -1.05 10.58
C LYS A 352 -4.45 -1.76 9.31
N LEU A 353 -3.52 -2.04 8.41
CA LEU A 353 -3.77 -2.81 7.20
C LEU A 353 -3.78 -4.29 7.53
N LEU A 354 -4.93 -4.90 7.29
CA LEU A 354 -5.27 -6.27 7.59
C LEU A 354 -5.35 -7.07 6.28
N PRO A 355 -4.30 -7.81 5.92
CA PRO A 355 -4.40 -8.83 4.89
C PRO A 355 -5.41 -9.87 5.34
N TYR A 356 -6.31 -10.26 4.44
CA TYR A 356 -7.24 -11.34 4.72
C TYR A 356 -7.68 -12.06 3.44
N GLY A 357 -7.99 -13.35 3.59
CA GLY A 357 -8.36 -14.22 2.48
C GLY A 357 -7.73 -15.60 2.57
N PRO A 358 -8.00 -16.49 1.60
CA PRO A 358 -7.40 -17.82 1.54
C PRO A 358 -5.88 -17.72 1.60
N LEU A 359 -5.24 -18.66 2.32
CA LEU A 359 -3.79 -18.64 2.55
C LEU A 359 -3.00 -18.47 1.24
N GLU A 360 -3.34 -19.24 0.22
CA GLU A 360 -2.69 -19.21 -1.09
C GLU A 360 -2.75 -17.84 -1.79
N ASN A 361 -3.82 -17.06 -1.57
CA ASN A 361 -3.92 -15.71 -2.12
C ASN A 361 -3.07 -14.69 -1.34
N VAL A 362 -2.87 -14.92 -0.04
CA VAL A 362 -2.13 -14.00 0.85
C VAL A 362 -0.62 -14.28 0.84
N MET A 363 -0.19 -15.48 0.45
CA MET A 363 1.22 -15.88 0.45
C MET A 363 2.15 -14.98 -0.40
N PRO A 364 1.81 -14.61 -1.65
CA PRO A 364 2.66 -13.71 -2.45
C PRO A 364 2.92 -12.36 -1.75
N TYR A 365 1.88 -11.77 -1.17
CA TYR A 365 1.98 -10.58 -0.34
C TYR A 365 2.94 -10.79 0.85
N LEU A 366 2.80 -11.89 1.60
CA LEU A 366 3.64 -12.19 2.76
C LEU A 366 5.11 -12.38 2.38
N ILE A 367 5.41 -13.00 1.24
CA ILE A 367 6.77 -13.16 0.72
C ILE A 367 7.42 -11.81 0.44
N ARG A 368 6.70 -10.87 -0.20
CA ARG A 368 7.23 -9.51 -0.44
C ARG A 368 7.54 -8.78 0.86
N ARG A 369 6.66 -8.89 1.87
CA ARG A 369 6.90 -8.31 3.20
C ARG A 369 8.16 -8.84 3.87
N VAL A 370 8.52 -10.07 3.58
CA VAL A 370 9.70 -10.70 4.16
C VAL A 370 10.96 -10.25 3.44
N GLN A 371 10.93 -10.19 2.11
CA GLN A 371 12.03 -9.65 1.32
C GLN A 371 12.33 -8.18 1.66
N GLU A 372 11.30 -7.34 1.78
CA GLU A 372 11.47 -5.91 2.10
C GLU A 372 12.11 -5.69 3.47
N ASN A 373 11.59 -6.40 4.48
CA ASN A 373 12.12 -6.32 5.82
C ASN A 373 13.44 -7.08 5.99
N SER A 374 13.87 -7.87 4.99
CA SER A 374 15.13 -8.61 5.05
C SER A 374 16.36 -7.71 5.19
N SER A 375 16.28 -6.52 4.61
CA SER A 375 17.27 -5.44 4.72
C SER A 375 17.38 -4.85 6.14
N VAL A 376 16.39 -5.06 7.00
CA VAL A 376 16.34 -4.60 8.41
C VAL A 376 16.92 -5.66 9.38
N LEU A 377 17.30 -6.84 8.88
CA LEU A 377 17.56 -8.05 9.69
C LEU A 377 19.00 -8.20 10.22
N GLY A 378 19.63 -7.12 10.66
CA GLY A 378 20.83 -7.19 11.49
C GLY A 378 20.52 -7.60 12.94
N GLY A 379 19.95 -8.78 13.17
CA GLY A 379 19.55 -9.26 14.51
C GLY A 379 20.67 -10.01 15.26
N THR A 380 20.82 -9.76 16.56
CA THR A 380 21.81 -10.39 17.43
C THR A 380 21.40 -11.81 17.89
N ALA A 381 22.33 -12.63 18.36
CA ALA A 381 22.05 -14.01 18.80
C ALA A 381 21.00 -14.13 19.92
N ARG A 382 20.92 -13.12 20.80
CA ARG A 382 19.93 -13.03 21.89
C ARG A 382 18.50 -12.85 21.37
N GLU A 383 18.35 -12.19 20.23
CA GLU A 383 17.05 -11.87 19.62
C GLU A 383 16.44 -13.09 18.93
N ARG A 384 17.28 -13.91 18.27
CA ARG A 384 16.87 -15.22 17.72
C ARG A 384 16.29 -16.14 18.80
N GLN A 385 16.82 -16.08 20.01
CA GLN A 385 16.34 -16.90 21.13
C GLN A 385 14.95 -16.48 21.63
N LEU A 386 14.61 -15.19 21.56
CA LEU A 386 13.29 -14.68 21.94
C LEU A 386 12.20 -15.09 20.93
N ILE A 387 12.51 -15.05 19.63
CA ILE A 387 11.62 -15.53 18.56
C ILE A 387 11.33 -17.02 18.74
N TRP A 388 12.37 -17.83 18.97
CA TRP A 388 12.24 -19.27 19.17
C TRP A 388 11.39 -19.63 20.39
N ARG A 389 11.52 -18.87 21.50
CA ARG A 389 10.68 -19.06 22.68
C ARG A 389 9.20 -18.77 22.39
N GLU A 390 8.92 -17.69 21.67
CA GLU A 390 7.55 -17.30 21.33
C GLU A 390 6.91 -18.29 20.33
N LEU A 391 7.68 -18.80 19.36
CA LEU A 391 7.22 -19.87 18.47
C LEU A 391 6.84 -21.14 19.22
N LYS A 392 7.70 -21.58 20.14
CA LYS A 392 7.42 -22.75 20.99
C LYS A 392 6.16 -22.53 21.82
N ARG A 393 5.97 -21.34 22.39
CA ARG A 393 4.76 -20.99 23.16
C ARG A 393 3.49 -21.11 22.29
N ARG A 394 3.51 -20.58 21.07
CA ARG A 394 2.36 -20.62 20.15
C ARG A 394 2.08 -22.02 19.62
N ALA A 395 3.12 -22.82 19.35
CA ALA A 395 2.99 -24.20 18.91
C ALA A 395 2.52 -25.15 20.02
N LEU A 396 2.84 -24.86 21.29
CA LEU A 396 2.56 -25.74 22.43
C LEU A 396 1.27 -25.42 23.21
N GLY A 397 0.48 -24.42 22.80
CA GLY A 397 -0.95 -24.39 23.13
C GLY A 397 -1.54 -23.06 23.61
N SER A 398 -2.62 -22.69 22.92
CA SER A 398 -3.82 -22.11 23.51
C SER A 398 -4.50 -23.12 24.46
N GLY A 399 -3.91 -23.34 25.63
CA GLY A 399 -4.42 -24.28 26.62
C GLY A 399 -3.79 -24.12 28.00
N SER A 400 -3.99 -22.98 28.66
CA SER A 400 -3.87 -22.85 30.14
C SER A 400 -4.30 -21.47 30.68
N ALA A 401 -5.41 -20.91 30.22
CA ALA A 401 -6.00 -19.70 30.84
C ALA A 401 -7.11 -20.04 31.86
N ALA A 402 -7.04 -21.20 32.52
CA ALA A 402 -7.98 -21.62 33.55
C ALA A 402 -7.25 -22.33 34.70
N ALA A 403 -6.47 -21.57 35.47
CA ALA A 403 -6.05 -21.91 36.85
C ALA A 403 -5.19 -20.78 37.43
N ALA A 404 -5.78 -19.60 37.65
CA ALA A 404 -5.16 -18.56 38.48
C ALA A 404 -6.20 -17.55 38.97
N HIS A 405 -7.29 -18.03 39.56
CA HIS A 405 -8.10 -17.28 40.53
C HIS A 405 -8.86 -18.31 41.37
N ALA A 406 -8.19 -18.81 42.40
CA ALA A 406 -8.79 -19.28 43.63
C ALA A 406 -8.11 -18.51 44.76
#